data_AF-A0A9D1AMA7-F1
#
_entry.id   AF-A0A9D1AMA7-F1
#
_cell.length_a   1.000
_cell.length_b   1.000
_cell.length_c   1.000
_cell.angle_alpha   90.00
_cell.angle_beta   90.00
_cell.angle_gamma   90.00
#
_symmetry.space_group_name_H-M   'P 1'
#
loop_
_entity.id
_entity.type
_entity.pdbx_description
1 polymer ?
#
loop_
_entity_poly.entity_id
_entity_poly.type
_entity_poly.pdbx_seq_one_letter_code
_entity_poly.pdbx_strand_id
1 'polypeptide(L)' 'MPSNKRVFTLRLSDEVFDKIGILATREHRSMTNYIEYVLLQHLEHMEQTCGPIEPDENKEAEETSF' A
#
# COMPACT_ATOMS: atom_id res chain seq x y z
N MET A 1 0.96 -17.82 -9.65
CA MET A 1 2.08 -17.54 -8.73
C MET A 1 1.47 -16.96 -7.46
N PRO A 2 1.60 -17.60 -6.29
CA PRO A 2 1.10 -17.01 -5.05
C PRO A 2 1.91 -15.74 -4.81
N SER A 3 1.30 -14.58 -5.01
CA SER A 3 1.97 -13.33 -4.68
C SER A 3 2.13 -13.32 -3.16
N ASN A 4 3.37 -13.19 -2.66
CA ASN A 4 3.68 -12.94 -1.25
C ASN A 4 3.08 -11.58 -0.82
N LYS A 5 1.76 -11.45 -0.84
CA LYS A 5 1.00 -10.26 -0.46
C LYS A 5 0.59 -10.46 0.99
N ARG A 6 1.15 -9.63 1.88
CA ARG A 6 0.70 -9.55 3.27
C ARG A 6 -0.63 -8.81 3.31
N VAL A 7 -1.61 -9.36 4.02
CA VAL A 7 -2.88 -8.68 4.28
C VAL A 7 -2.67 -7.68 5.41
N PHE A 8 -3.05 -6.42 5.19
CA PHE A 8 -3.04 -5.39 6.22
C PHE A 8 -4.38 -4.65 6.23
N THR A 9 -4.75 -4.09 7.38
CA THR A 9 -5.96 -3.26 7.51
C THR A 9 -5.56 -1.79 7.50
N LEU A 10 -6.04 -1.03 6.52
CA LEU A 10 -5.81 0.42 6.42
C LEU A 10 -6.99 1.18 7.00
N ARG A 11 -6.74 2.10 7.92
CA ARG A 11 -7.77 3.03 8.42
C ARG A 11 -7.70 4.34 7.62
N LEU A 12 -8.78 4.66 6.92
CA LEU A 12 -8.94 5.89 6.14
C LEU A 12 -10.14 6.65 6.70
N SER A 13 -10.14 7.98 6.52
CA SER A 13 -11.35 8.77 6.72
C SER A 13 -12.38 8.47 5.63
N ASP A 14 -13.67 8.61 5.96
CA ASP A 14 -14.77 8.34 5.02
C ASP A 14 -14.63 9.14 3.72
N GLU A 15 -14.19 10.41 3.79
CA GLU A 15 -13.96 11.25 2.62
C GLU A 15 -12.87 10.68 1.68
N VAL A 16 -11.80 10.12 2.24
CA VAL A 16 -10.72 9.52 1.43
C VAL A 16 -11.20 8.21 0.83
N PHE A 17 -11.94 7.41 1.61
CA PHE A 17 -12.54 6.17 1.12
C PHE A 17 -13.48 6.44 -0.08
N ASP A 18 -14.37 7.42 0.02
CA ASP A 18 -15.30 7.75 -1.07
C ASP A 18 -14.56 8.21 -2.34
N LYS A 19 -13.53 9.07 -2.18
CA LYS A 19 -12.71 9.54 -3.32
C LYS A 19 -12.01 8.38 -4.03
N ILE A 20 -11.39 7.47 -3.28
CA ILE A 20 -10.71 6.30 -3.84
C ILE A 20 -11.74 5.36 -4.51
N GLY A 21 -12.95 5.21 -3.95
CA GLY A 21 -14.02 4.42 -4.55
C GLY A 21 -14.47 4.98 -5.90
N ILE A 22 -14.62 6.30 -6.01
CA ILE A 22 -14.97 6.99 -7.26
C ILE A 22 -13.84 6.81 -8.30
N LEU A 23 -12.58 6.97 -7.89
CA LEU A 23 -11.42 6.82 -8.78
C LEU A 23 -11.27 5.38 -9.29
N ALA A 24 -11.42 4.40 -8.40
CA ALA A 24 -11.39 2.98 -8.76
C ALA A 24 -12.49 2.63 -9.77
N THR A 25 -13.71 3.14 -9.55
CA THR A 25 -14.84 2.94 -10.46
C THR A 25 -14.57 3.55 -11.84
N ARG A 26 -13.93 4.72 -11.91
CA ARG A 26 -13.53 5.37 -13.17
C ARG A 26 -12.52 4.56 -13.98
N GLU A 27 -11.62 3.86 -13.30
CA GLU A 27 -10.60 3.02 -13.95
C GLU A 27 -11.06 1.58 -14.17
N HIS A 28 -12.32 1.24 -13.85
CA HIS A 28 -12.84 -0.13 -13.87
C HIS A 28 -12.01 -1.12 -13.02
N ARG A 29 -11.36 -0.60 -11.97
CA ARG A 29 -10.56 -1.39 -11.04
C ARG A 29 -11.30 -1.57 -9.73
N SER A 30 -11.01 -2.66 -9.02
CA SER A 30 -11.45 -2.79 -7.64
C SER A 30 -10.72 -1.77 -6.77
N MET A 31 -11.37 -1.33 -5.70
CA MET A 31 -10.81 -0.45 -4.67
C MET A 31 -9.42 -0.91 -4.22
N THR A 32 -9.27 -2.21 -3.93
CA THR A 32 -7.99 -2.81 -3.49
C THR A 32 -6.90 -2.70 -4.54
N ASN A 33 -7.22 -2.91 -5.82
CA ASN A 33 -6.25 -2.83 -6.92
C ASN A 33 -5.84 -1.38 -7.19
N TYR A 34 -6.79 -0.45 -7.05
CA TYR A 34 -6.47 0.98 -7.16
C TYR A 34 -5.54 1.44 -6.03
N ILE A 35 -5.79 1.01 -4.79
CA ILE A 35 -4.89 1.30 -3.65
C ILE A 35 -3.51 0.68 -3.88
N GLU A 36 -3.43 -0.56 -4.38
CA GLU A 36 -2.16 -1.20 -4.75
C GLU A 36 -1.38 -0.35 -5.78
N TYR A 37 -2.05 0.15 -6.81
CA TYR A 37 -1.43 1.01 -7.84
C TYR A 37 -0.91 2.33 -7.26
N VAL A 38 -1.71 3.03 -6.44
CA VAL A 38 -1.31 4.31 -5.84
C VAL A 38 -0.10 4.12 -4.92
N LEU A 39 -0.03 3.03 -4.15
CA LEU A 39 1.12 2.73 -3.30
C LEU A 39 2.38 2.47 -4.11
N LEU A 40 2.29 1.71 -5.20
CA LEU A 40 3.44 1.46 -6.09
C LEU A 40 3.94 2.75 -6.73
N GLN A 41 3.03 3.59 -7.22
CA GLN A 41 3.39 4.87 -7.82
C GLN A 41 4.01 5.83 -6.79
N HIS A 42 3.51 5.82 -5.55
CA HIS A 42 4.09 6.60 -4.47
C HIS A 42 5.50 6.13 -4.10
N LEU A 43 5.73 4.81 -4.05
CA LEU A 43 7.05 4.21 -3.83
C LEU A 43 8.04 4.62 -4.91
N GLU A 44 7.68 4.46 -6.19
CA GLU A 44 8.54 4.86 -7.31
C GLU A 44 8.91 6.35 -7.26
N HIS A 45 7.94 7.21 -6.96
CA HIS A 45 8.19 8.64 -6.81
C HIS A 45 9.11 8.97 -5.63
N MET A 46 8.96 8.23 -4.52
CA MET A 46 9.81 8.39 -3.35
C MET A 46 11.23 7.92 -3.59
N GLU A 47 11.42 6.80 -4.30
CA GLU A 47 12.75 6.31 -4.68
C GLU A 47 13.48 7.28 -5.60
N GLN A 48 12.76 7.92 -6.53
CA GLN A 48 13.32 8.96 -7.40
C GLN A 48 13.73 10.22 -6.63
N THR A 49 13.01 10.57 -5.56
CA THR A 49 13.22 11.82 -4.82
C THR A 49 14.20 11.68 -3.65
N CYS A 50 14.15 10.56 -2.92
CA CYS A 50 14.89 10.34 -1.68
C CYS A 50 15.98 9.27 -1.79
N GLY A 51 16.08 8.58 -2.92
CA GLY A 51 16.98 7.42 -3.09
C GLY A 51 16.29 6.09 -2.76
N PRO A 52 16.98 4.95 -2.99
CA PRO A 52 16.39 3.61 -2.88
C PRO A 52 15.88 3.34 -1.46
N ILE A 53 14.63 2.84 -1.36
CA ILE A 53 14.01 2.47 -0.09
C ILE A 53 14.27 0.99 0.13
N GLU A 54 15.31 0.66 0.89
CA GLU A 54 15.58 -0.72 1.27
C GLU A 54 14.59 -1.16 2.36
N PRO A 55 13.81 -2.24 2.14
CA PRO A 55 13.00 -2.81 3.19
C PRO A 55 13.94 -3.36 4.26
N ASP A 56 13.89 -2.79 5.46
CA ASP A 56 14.69 -3.25 6.60
C ASP A 56 14.29 -4.70 6.94
N GLU A 57 15.08 -5.68 6.48
CA GLU A 57 14.84 -7.11 6.68
C GLU A 57 14.98 -7.54 8.15
N ASN A 58 15.15 -6.63 9.11
CA ASN A 58 15.59 -6.96 10.47
C ASN A 58 14.63 -6.57 11.61
N LYS A 59 13.31 -6.75 11.43
CA LYS A 59 12.30 -6.56 12.50
C LYS A 59 11.29 -7.70 12.65
N GLU A 60 11.73 -8.96 12.56
CA GLU A 60 10.88 -10.13 12.90
C GLU A 60 11.20 -10.76 14.28
N ALA A 61 11.97 -10.11 15.17
CA ALA A 61 12.45 -10.76 16.40
C ALA A 61 11.99 -10.18 17.75
N GLU A 62 11.14 -9.14 17.83
CA GLU A 62 10.84 -8.49 19.15
C GLU A 62 9.35 -8.41 19.56
N GLU A 63 8.42 -9.16 18.95
CA GLU A 63 7.01 -9.17 19.38
C GLU A 63 6.49 -10.54 19.89
N THR A 64 7.37 -11.51 20.17
CA THR A 64 7.04 -12.71 20.98
C THR A 64 7.54 -12.57 22.42
N SER A 65 7.12 -11.52 23.11
CA SER A 65 7.15 -11.49 24.57
C SER A 65 6.33 -10.31 25.08
N PHE A 66 5.04 -10.52 25.34
CA PHE A 66 4.34 -10.06 26.55
C PHE A 66 2.98 -10.76 26.68
#